data_AF-A0A0A1TDI3-F1
#
_entry.id   AF-A0A0A1TDI3-F1
#
_cell.length_a   1.000
_cell.length_b   1.000
_cell.length_c   1.000
_cell.angle_alpha   90.00
_cell.angle_beta   90.00
_cell.angle_gamma   90.00
#
_symmetry.space_group_name_H-M   'P 1'
#
loop_
_entity.id
_entity.type
_entity.pdbx_description
1 polymer ?
#
loop_
_entity_poly.entity_id
_entity_poly.type
_entity_poly.pdbx_seq_one_letter_code
_entity_poly.pdbx_strand_id
1 'polypeptide(L)'
;MSAASNVLSFGLICKHAHQAWLAQNACLRAAWNVLARGLPAAEHALVAHRASEIAAAAEQAQRPVRLIATLDSARQTPNASELVGVQQMHRLALAIDAAFQNSQHAVPGDYDGNNAPEELDRMGDWRVGVHAAIYRSFTIGAALSGVYGEAYAKSRCDTRNCGISGNSYGAE
;
A
#
# COMPACT_ATOMS: atom_id res chain seq x y z
N MET A 1 33.89 41.90 -17.21
CA MET A 1 32.62 41.13 -17.14
C MET A 1 31.66 41.86 -16.23
N SER A 2 30.46 42.23 -16.70
CA SER A 2 29.50 42.98 -15.87
C SER A 2 28.73 42.05 -14.93
N ALA A 3 28.38 42.53 -13.74
CA ALA A 3 27.61 41.77 -12.75
C ALA A 3 26.28 41.24 -13.31
N ALA A 4 25.65 41.98 -14.23
CA ALA A 4 24.41 41.59 -14.89
C ALA A 4 24.56 40.30 -15.73
N SER A 5 25.70 40.11 -16.40
CA SER A 5 25.98 38.89 -17.15
C SER A 5 26.07 37.67 -16.24
N ASN A 6 26.68 37.81 -15.06
CA ASN A 6 26.84 36.70 -14.12
C ASN A 6 25.50 36.25 -13.50
N VAL A 7 24.62 37.20 -13.19
CA VAL A 7 23.28 36.89 -12.66
C VAL A 7 22.43 36.15 -13.70
N LEU A 8 22.50 36.54 -14.97
CA LEU A 8 21.80 35.85 -16.06
C LEU A 8 22.35 34.44 -16.29
N SER A 9 23.68 34.28 -16.30
CA SER A 9 24.31 32.96 -16.42
C SER A 9 23.91 32.03 -15.28
N PHE A 10 23.87 32.53 -14.04
CA PHE A 10 23.42 31.76 -12.88
C PHE A 10 21.95 31.37 -13.00
N GLY A 11 21.06 32.29 -13.39
CA GLY A 11 19.65 32.00 -13.61
C GLY A 11 19.41 30.91 -14.67
N LEU A 12 20.20 30.92 -15.75
CA LEU A 12 20.15 29.89 -16.79
C LEU A 12 20.65 28.53 -16.30
N ILE A 13 21.73 28.49 -15.51
CA ILE A 13 22.22 27.25 -14.89
C ILE A 13 21.17 26.66 -13.93
N CYS A 14 20.55 27.48 -13.08
CA CYS A 14 19.49 27.03 -12.18
C CYS A 14 18.28 26.49 -12.94
N LYS A 15 17.86 27.18 -14.01
CA LYS A 15 16.78 26.70 -14.89
C LYS A 15 17.14 25.39 -15.56
N HIS A 16 18.36 25.25 -16.06
CA HIS A 16 18.81 24.05 -16.76
C HIS A 16 18.98 22.87 -15.80
N ALA A 17 19.52 23.10 -14.60
CA ALA A 17 19.59 22.12 -13.54
C ALA A 17 18.19 21.68 -13.08
N HIS A 18 17.24 22.60 -12.97
CA HIS A 18 15.84 22.27 -12.66
C HIS A 18 15.19 21.46 -13.78
N GLN A 19 15.42 21.83 -15.04
CA GLN A 19 14.92 21.08 -16.19
C GLN A 19 15.55 19.68 -16.26
N ALA A 20 16.85 19.54 -15.97
CA ALA A 20 17.51 18.24 -15.87
C ALA A 20 16.96 17.40 -14.71
N TRP A 21 16.67 18.05 -13.57
CA TRP A 21 16.03 17.43 -12.40
C TRP A 21 14.63 16.88 -12.72
N LEU A 22 13.90 17.53 -13.62
CA LEU A 22 12.58 17.10 -14.09
C LEU A 22 12.64 16.09 -15.25
N ALA A 23 13.55 16.27 -16.22
CA ALA A 23 13.53 15.57 -17.51
C ALA A 23 13.82 14.06 -17.44
N GLN A 24 14.34 13.56 -16.33
CA GLN A 24 14.69 12.13 -16.17
C GLN A 24 14.05 11.47 -14.94
N ASN A 25 12.95 12.04 -14.40
CA ASN A 25 12.35 11.58 -13.15
C ASN A 25 13.36 11.54 -11.97
N ALA A 26 14.48 12.27 -12.07
CA ALA A 26 15.52 12.31 -11.05
C ALA A 26 14.97 12.86 -9.73
N CYS A 27 14.09 13.87 -9.82
CA CYS A 27 13.29 14.37 -8.70
C CYS A 27 12.49 13.27 -8.00
N LEU A 28 11.75 12.46 -8.76
CA LEU A 28 10.90 11.41 -8.22
C LEU A 28 11.70 10.28 -7.60
N ARG A 29 12.86 9.94 -8.19
CA ARG A 29 13.79 8.98 -7.61
C ARG A 29 14.41 9.49 -6.30
N ALA A 30 14.78 10.77 -6.23
CA ALA A 30 15.26 11.38 -5.00
C ALA A 30 14.17 11.42 -3.92
N ALA A 31 12.94 11.79 -4.31
CA ALA A 31 11.78 11.77 -3.42
C ALA A 31 11.47 10.36 -2.91
N TRP A 32 11.53 9.35 -3.79
CA TRP A 32 11.42 7.94 -3.42
C TRP A 32 12.47 7.53 -2.39
N ASN A 33 13.75 7.87 -2.62
CA ASN A 33 14.82 7.51 -1.69
C ASN A 33 14.64 8.16 -0.31
N VAL A 34 14.16 9.40 -0.25
CA VAL A 34 13.86 10.07 1.02
C VAL A 34 12.67 9.39 1.72
N LEU A 35 11.60 9.14 0.97
CA LEU A 35 10.40 8.47 1.48
C LEU A 35 10.71 7.06 2.00
N ALA A 36 11.45 6.28 1.22
CA ALA A 36 11.81 4.89 1.53
C ALA A 36 12.66 4.76 2.80
N ARG A 37 13.48 5.76 3.13
CA ARG A 37 14.25 5.78 4.40
C ARG A 37 13.36 5.97 5.62
N GLY A 38 12.21 6.64 5.46
CA GLY A 38 11.26 6.88 6.55
C GLY A 38 10.21 5.78 6.70
N LEU A 39 10.19 4.79 5.80
CA LEU A 39 9.15 3.78 5.72
C LEU A 39 9.72 2.37 5.98
N PRO A 40 9.22 1.64 6.99
CA PRO A 40 9.55 0.23 7.12
C PRO A 40 9.01 -0.52 5.89
N ALA A 41 9.84 -1.37 5.29
CA ALA A 41 9.49 -2.18 4.12
C ALA A 41 8.87 -1.38 2.93
N ALA A 42 9.47 -0.22 2.60
CA ALA A 42 8.98 0.69 1.56
C ALA A 42 8.70 0.02 0.19
N GLU A 43 9.59 -0.87 -0.26
CA GLU A 43 9.39 -1.61 -1.52
C GLU A 43 8.13 -2.47 -1.51
N HIS A 44 7.83 -3.14 -0.40
CA HIS A 44 6.59 -3.91 -0.25
C HIS A 44 5.36 -3.00 -0.29
N ALA A 45 5.44 -1.80 0.27
CA ALA A 45 4.36 -0.81 0.18
C ALA A 45 4.10 -0.37 -1.27
N LEU A 46 5.17 -0.13 -2.05
CA LEU A 46 5.05 0.22 -3.48
C LEU A 46 4.45 -0.92 -4.30
N VAL A 47 4.98 -2.14 -4.13
CA VAL A 47 4.46 -3.34 -4.81
C VAL A 47 2.99 -3.55 -4.50
N ALA A 48 2.63 -3.43 -3.22
CA ALA A 48 1.26 -3.60 -2.80
C ALA A 48 0.35 -2.50 -3.39
N HIS A 49 0.79 -1.24 -3.45
CA HIS A 49 -0.02 -0.16 -4.03
C HIS A 49 -0.28 -0.40 -5.51
N ARG A 50 0.77 -0.76 -6.26
CA ARG A 50 0.65 -1.13 -7.68
C ARG A 50 -0.25 -2.35 -7.89
N ALA A 51 -0.16 -3.35 -7.02
CA ALA A 51 -1.02 -4.52 -7.08
C ALA A 51 -2.49 -4.14 -6.85
N SER A 52 -2.77 -3.27 -5.89
CA SER A 52 -4.12 -2.75 -5.62
C SER A 52 -4.68 -1.95 -6.80
N GLU A 53 -3.89 -1.10 -7.45
CA GLU A 53 -4.32 -0.36 -8.65
C GLU A 53 -4.65 -1.31 -9.81
N ILE A 54 -3.82 -2.35 -10.04
CA ILE A 54 -4.10 -3.38 -11.06
C ILE A 54 -5.40 -4.13 -10.74
N ALA A 55 -5.60 -4.49 -9.48
CA ALA A 55 -6.81 -5.17 -9.04
C ALA A 55 -8.05 -4.30 -9.23
N ALA A 56 -8.00 -3.02 -8.84
CA ALA A 56 -9.09 -2.07 -9.01
C ALA A 56 -9.42 -1.84 -10.50
N ALA A 57 -8.41 -1.66 -11.35
CA ALA A 57 -8.61 -1.52 -12.79
C ALA A 57 -9.20 -2.78 -13.44
N ALA A 58 -8.77 -3.96 -12.99
CA ALA A 58 -9.32 -5.23 -13.46
C ALA A 58 -10.78 -5.42 -13.04
N GLU A 59 -11.13 -5.07 -11.80
CA GLU A 59 -12.50 -5.08 -11.28
C GLU A 59 -13.40 -4.14 -12.09
N GLN A 60 -12.95 -2.91 -12.32
CA GLN A 60 -13.70 -1.93 -13.12
C GLN A 60 -13.92 -2.39 -14.57
N ALA A 61 -12.94 -3.11 -15.13
CA ALA A 61 -13.03 -3.69 -16.46
C ALA A 61 -13.75 -5.06 -16.50
N GLN A 62 -14.19 -5.59 -15.35
CA GLN A 62 -14.75 -6.94 -15.21
C GLN A 62 -13.86 -8.04 -15.81
N ARG A 63 -12.55 -7.92 -15.60
CA ARG A 63 -11.54 -8.86 -16.09
C ARG A 63 -10.86 -9.57 -14.92
N PRO A 64 -10.35 -10.81 -15.13
CA PRO A 64 -9.59 -11.49 -14.10
C PRO A 64 -8.32 -10.70 -13.75
N VAL A 65 -8.04 -10.55 -12.46
CA VAL A 65 -6.80 -9.94 -11.98
C VAL A 65 -5.62 -10.80 -12.41
N ARG A 66 -4.61 -10.17 -13.02
CA ARG A 66 -3.39 -10.84 -13.49
C ARG A 66 -2.16 -10.05 -13.05
N LEU A 67 -1.60 -10.41 -11.90
CA LEU A 67 -0.32 -9.87 -11.41
C LEU A 67 0.84 -10.60 -12.10
N ILE A 68 1.04 -10.35 -13.40
CA ILE A 68 2.10 -11.00 -14.20
C ILE A 68 3.39 -10.16 -14.21
N ALA A 69 3.29 -8.87 -13.86
CA ALA A 69 4.41 -7.95 -13.91
C ALA A 69 5.21 -7.92 -12.61
N THR A 70 6.52 -7.73 -12.73
CA THR A 70 7.36 -7.26 -11.63
C THR A 70 7.00 -5.82 -11.27
N LEU A 71 6.51 -5.59 -10.06
CA LEU A 71 5.98 -4.31 -9.57
C LEU A 71 7.00 -3.52 -8.72
N ASP A 72 8.27 -3.94 -8.70
CA ASP A 72 9.32 -3.32 -7.88
C ASP A 72 9.80 -1.96 -8.41
N SER A 73 10.45 -1.17 -7.54
CA SER A 73 11.01 0.13 -7.94
C SER A 73 12.24 0.00 -8.85
N ALA A 74 12.94 -1.14 -8.78
CA ALA A 74 14.16 -1.40 -9.54
C ALA A 74 13.90 -1.45 -11.05
N ARG A 75 12.74 -1.97 -11.46
CA ARG A 75 12.34 -2.07 -12.86
C ARG A 75 11.49 -0.89 -13.32
N GLN A 76 10.76 -0.25 -12.42
CA GLN A 76 9.91 0.90 -12.74
C GLN A 76 10.04 2.01 -11.71
N THR A 77 10.60 3.15 -12.14
CA THR A 77 10.76 4.32 -11.27
C THR A 77 9.38 4.83 -10.81
N PRO A 78 9.20 5.09 -9.49
CA PRO A 78 7.91 5.55 -8.98
C PRO A 78 7.47 6.88 -9.60
N ASN A 79 6.19 6.98 -9.93
CA ASN A 79 5.57 8.24 -10.34
C ASN A 79 5.01 9.02 -9.14
N ALA A 80 4.58 10.27 -9.35
CA ALA A 80 4.09 11.12 -8.27
C ALA A 80 2.84 10.56 -7.55
N SER A 81 1.89 9.98 -8.28
CA SER A 81 0.70 9.36 -7.68
C SER A 81 1.04 8.12 -6.86
N GLU A 82 2.03 7.34 -7.30
CA GLU A 82 2.52 6.17 -6.57
C GLU A 82 3.17 6.57 -5.24
N LEU A 83 3.90 7.68 -5.19
CA LEU A 83 4.47 8.19 -3.93
C LEU A 83 3.37 8.56 -2.92
N VAL A 84 2.30 9.21 -3.39
CA VAL A 84 1.14 9.55 -2.56
C VAL A 84 0.41 8.27 -2.11
N GLY A 85 0.20 7.32 -3.02
CA GLY A 85 -0.43 6.03 -2.73
C GLY A 85 0.36 5.21 -1.70
N VAL A 86 1.68 5.16 -1.82
CA VAL A 86 2.56 4.51 -0.82
C VAL A 86 2.43 5.19 0.55
N GLN A 87 2.40 6.52 0.60
CA GLN A 87 2.24 7.22 1.87
C GLN A 87 0.87 6.95 2.52
N GLN A 88 -0.20 6.93 1.72
CA GLN A 88 -1.54 6.57 2.19
C GLN A 88 -1.58 5.13 2.70
N MET A 89 -0.95 4.20 1.97
CA MET A 89 -0.89 2.81 2.38
C MET A 89 -0.08 2.61 3.66
N HIS A 90 0.98 3.40 3.85
CA HIS A 90 1.72 3.39 5.11
C HIS A 90 0.86 3.87 6.28
N ARG A 91 0.06 4.93 6.11
CA ARG A 91 -0.89 5.38 7.15
C ARG A 91 -1.90 4.29 7.51
N LEU A 92 -2.38 3.55 6.52
CA LEU A 92 -3.24 2.40 6.76
C LEU A 92 -2.51 1.30 7.53
N ALA A 93 -1.27 0.97 7.15
CA ALA A 93 -0.47 -0.02 7.86
C ALA A 93 -0.21 0.38 9.32
N LEU A 94 0.03 1.67 9.60
CA LEU A 94 0.16 2.18 10.97
C LEU A 94 -1.14 2.02 11.77
N ALA A 95 -2.29 2.25 11.14
CA ALA A 95 -3.58 2.04 11.80
C ALA A 95 -3.82 0.57 12.13
N ILE A 96 -3.43 -0.35 11.24
CA ILE A 96 -3.51 -1.80 11.47
C ILE A 96 -2.53 -2.24 12.56
N ASP A 97 -1.29 -1.77 12.54
CA ASP A 97 -0.28 -2.05 13.57
C ASP A 97 -0.77 -1.57 14.95
N ALA A 98 -1.30 -0.34 15.03
CA ALA A 98 -1.89 0.18 16.26
C ALA A 98 -3.10 -0.65 16.72
N ALA A 99 -3.94 -1.15 15.80
CA ALA A 99 -5.02 -2.05 16.15
C ALA A 99 -4.49 -3.36 16.74
N PHE A 100 -3.48 -3.98 16.12
CA PHE A 100 -2.84 -5.21 16.60
C PHE A 100 -2.20 -5.07 17.97
N GLN A 101 -1.58 -3.93 18.26
CA GLN A 101 -0.95 -3.66 19.56
C GLN A 101 -2.00 -3.44 20.66
N ASN A 102 -3.16 -2.86 20.32
CA ASN A 102 -4.24 -2.58 21.26
C ASN A 102 -5.15 -3.79 21.50
N SER A 103 -5.28 -4.68 20.52
CA SER A 103 -5.98 -5.94 20.72
C SER A 103 -5.11 -6.84 21.58
N GLN A 104 -5.54 -7.05 22.83
CA GLN A 104 -4.92 -7.96 23.79
C GLN A 104 -4.98 -9.40 23.24
N HIS A 105 -4.08 -9.74 22.32
CA HIS A 105 -3.96 -11.06 21.72
C HIS A 105 -3.09 -12.02 22.55
N ALA A 106 -2.80 -11.65 23.80
CA ALA A 106 -2.12 -12.55 24.71
C ALA A 106 -3.02 -13.78 24.95
N VAL A 107 -2.50 -14.95 24.59
CA VAL A 107 -3.11 -16.22 24.97
C VAL A 107 -3.05 -16.32 26.50
N PRO A 108 -4.07 -16.87 27.18
CA PRO A 108 -4.02 -17.06 28.62
C PRO A 108 -2.75 -17.83 29.03
N GLY A 109 -1.79 -17.15 29.67
CA GLY A 109 -0.48 -17.70 30.03
C GLY A 109 0.72 -16.87 29.54
N ASP A 110 0.56 -16.09 28.47
CA ASP A 110 1.64 -15.28 27.88
C ASP A 110 1.73 -13.85 28.45
N TYR A 111 0.95 -13.56 29.49
CA TYR A 111 0.87 -12.23 30.09
C TYR A 111 1.97 -12.05 31.15
N ASP A 112 3.18 -11.66 30.72
CA ASP A 112 4.32 -11.40 31.61
C ASP A 112 4.31 -9.98 32.23
N GLY A 113 3.33 -9.15 31.86
CA GLY A 113 3.20 -7.76 32.31
C GLY A 113 4.13 -6.79 31.58
N ASN A 114 4.93 -7.27 30.62
CA ASN A 114 5.79 -6.45 29.78
C ASN A 114 5.16 -6.38 28.37
N ASN A 115 4.34 -5.35 28.13
CA ASN A 115 3.48 -5.25 26.94
C ASN A 115 4.24 -5.00 25.61
N ALA A 116 5.57 -5.11 25.57
CA ALA A 116 6.33 -4.96 24.34
C ALA A 116 6.35 -6.30 23.59
N PRO A 117 6.04 -6.34 22.28
CA PRO A 117 5.95 -7.58 21.52
C PRO A 117 7.32 -8.25 21.25
N GLU A 118 8.44 -7.56 21.51
CA GLU A 118 9.81 -8.05 21.30
C GLU A 118 10.79 -7.23 22.17
N GLU A 119 12.02 -7.71 22.33
CA GLU A 119 13.12 -7.00 23.00
C GLU A 119 13.47 -5.65 22.32
N LEU A 120 13.82 -4.62 23.11
CA LEU A 120 14.00 -3.24 22.63
C LEU A 120 15.05 -3.09 21.51
N ASP A 121 16.11 -3.88 21.55
CA ASP A 121 17.17 -3.93 20.55
C ASP A 121 16.70 -4.57 19.23
N ARG A 122 15.74 -5.49 19.28
CA ARG A 122 15.14 -6.18 18.13
C ARG A 122 13.85 -5.54 17.62
N MET A 123 13.29 -4.58 18.35
CA MET A 123 12.06 -3.86 17.97
C MET A 123 12.14 -3.20 16.59
N GLY A 124 13.31 -2.73 16.16
CA GLY A 124 13.50 -2.16 14.83
C GLY A 124 13.20 -3.16 13.71
N ASP A 125 13.81 -4.36 13.81
CA ASP A 125 13.62 -5.44 12.86
C ASP A 125 12.20 -6.02 12.93
N TRP A 126 11.65 -6.15 14.13
CA TRP A 126 10.27 -6.57 14.35
C TRP A 126 9.29 -5.65 13.60
N ARG A 127 9.42 -4.32 13.74
CA ARG A 127 8.55 -3.35 13.04
C ARG A 127 8.67 -3.46 11.53
N VAL A 128 9.87 -3.66 11.00
CA VAL A 128 10.07 -3.90 9.55
C VAL A 128 9.36 -5.19 9.12
N GLY A 129 9.48 -6.26 9.90
CA GLY A 129 8.83 -7.54 9.65
C GLY A 129 7.30 -7.43 9.65
N VAL A 130 6.71 -6.77 10.65
CA VAL A 130 5.26 -6.56 10.76
C VAL A 130 4.74 -5.75 9.59
N HIS A 131 5.36 -4.62 9.26
CA HIS A 131 4.94 -3.81 8.12
C HIS A 131 5.08 -4.57 6.79
N ALA A 132 6.17 -5.32 6.60
CA ALA A 132 6.34 -6.17 5.42
C ALA A 132 5.22 -7.21 5.32
N ALA A 133 4.83 -7.84 6.42
CA ALA A 133 3.72 -8.78 6.46
C ALA A 133 2.38 -8.10 6.11
N ILE A 134 2.08 -6.94 6.68
CA ILE A 134 0.88 -6.16 6.36
C ILE A 134 0.80 -5.84 4.86
N TYR A 135 1.88 -5.33 4.26
CA TYR A 135 1.88 -5.03 2.82
C TYR A 135 1.77 -6.27 1.93
N ARG A 136 2.38 -7.40 2.34
CA ARG A 136 2.20 -8.68 1.64
C ARG A 136 0.74 -9.14 1.71
N SER A 137 0.08 -8.98 2.85
CA SER A 137 -1.34 -9.27 2.99
C SER A 137 -2.20 -8.42 2.06
N PHE A 138 -1.89 -7.13 1.88
CA PHE A 138 -2.57 -6.29 0.88
C PHE A 138 -2.32 -6.78 -0.56
N THR A 139 -1.09 -7.17 -0.88
CA THR A 139 -0.75 -7.71 -2.20
C THR A 139 -1.52 -9.00 -2.49
N ILE A 140 -1.58 -9.91 -1.52
CA ILE A 140 -2.35 -11.16 -1.61
C ILE A 140 -3.85 -10.85 -1.74
N GLY A 141 -4.37 -9.93 -0.94
CA GLY A 141 -5.75 -9.48 -1.04
C GLY A 141 -6.09 -8.93 -2.43
N ALA A 142 -5.21 -8.11 -3.00
CA ALA A 142 -5.35 -7.61 -4.37
C ALA A 142 -5.29 -8.74 -5.42
N ALA A 143 -4.42 -9.73 -5.23
CA ALA A 143 -4.32 -10.88 -6.13
C ALA A 143 -5.60 -11.76 -6.11
N LEU A 144 -6.20 -11.91 -4.93
CA LEU A 144 -7.33 -12.78 -4.69
C LEU A 144 -8.69 -12.09 -4.87
N SER A 145 -8.73 -10.75 -4.99
CA SER A 145 -9.98 -10.00 -5.07
C SER A 145 -10.90 -10.47 -6.19
N GLY A 146 -10.35 -10.81 -7.36
CA GLY A 146 -11.11 -11.34 -8.49
C GLY A 146 -11.74 -12.71 -8.22
N VAL A 147 -11.10 -13.58 -7.44
CA VAL A 147 -11.61 -14.91 -7.10
C VAL A 147 -12.77 -14.80 -6.11
N TYR A 148 -12.62 -13.94 -5.09
CA TYR A 148 -13.65 -13.75 -4.07
C TYR A 148 -14.79 -12.85 -4.52
N GLY A 149 -14.58 -11.95 -5.49
CA GLY A 149 -15.62 -11.10 -6.05
C GLY A 149 -16.77 -11.89 -6.68
N GLU A 150 -16.45 -12.96 -7.42
CA GLU A 150 -17.45 -13.83 -8.05
C GLU A 150 -18.28 -14.60 -7.02
N ALA A 151 -17.63 -15.18 -6.01
CA ALA A 151 -18.32 -15.89 -4.93
C ALA A 151 -19.25 -14.96 -4.12
N TYR A 152 -18.80 -13.73 -3.85
CA TYR A 152 -19.62 -12.73 -3.15
C TYR A 152 -20.80 -12.24 -4.01
N ALA A 153 -20.59 -11.99 -5.30
CA ALA A 153 -21.68 -11.63 -6.21
C ALA A 153 -22.71 -12.76 -6.32
N LYS A 154 -22.26 -14.02 -6.41
CA LYS A 154 -23.10 -15.20 -6.48
C LYS A 154 -23.92 -15.41 -5.20
N SER A 155 -23.31 -15.31 -4.02
CA SER A 155 -24.04 -15.44 -2.75
C SER A 155 -25.09 -14.34 -2.56
N ARG A 156 -24.84 -13.14 -3.08
CA ARG A 156 -25.79 -12.02 -3.07
C ARG A 156 -26.95 -12.21 -4.06
N CYS A 157 -26.71 -12.85 -5.19
CA CYS A 157 -27.76 -13.27 -6.14
C CYS A 157 -28.62 -14.40 -5.55
N ASP A 158 -27.99 -15.38 -4.89
CA ASP A 158 -28.71 -16.48 -4.23
C ASP A 158 -29.58 -15.95 -3.08
N THR A 159 -29.12 -14.99 -2.27
CA THR A 159 -29.96 -14.37 -1.22
C THR A 159 -31.08 -13.48 -1.75
N ARG A 160 -30.95 -12.90 -2.94
CA ARG A 160 -32.03 -12.10 -3.57
C ARG A 160 -33.04 -12.96 -4.35
N ASN A 161 -32.62 -14.11 -4.88
CA ASN A 161 -33.49 -15.05 -5.59
C ASN A 161 -34.05 -16.18 -4.71
N CYS A 162 -33.51 -16.38 -3.50
CA CYS A 162 -34.20 -17.10 -2.45
C CYS A 162 -35.32 -16.19 -1.92
N GLY A 163 -36.46 -16.23 -2.60
CA GLY A 163 -37.70 -15.80 -2.00
C GLY A 163 -37.83 -16.44 -0.62
N ILE A 164 -37.71 -15.62 0.42
CA ILE A 164 -38.39 -15.88 1.69
C ILE A 164 -39.88 -15.73 1.33
N SER A 165 -40.45 -16.75 0.68
CA SER A 165 -41.88 -16.98 0.73
C SER A 165 -42.18 -17.20 2.21
N GLY A 166 -42.84 -16.24 2.83
CA GLY A 166 -43.26 -16.32 4.20
C GLY A 166 -44.00 -17.64 4.41
N ASN A 167 -43.46 -18.50 5.27
CA ASN A 167 -44.29 -19.44 5.98
C ASN A 167 -45.03 -18.63 7.04
N SER A 168 -46.26 -18.27 6.67
CA SER A 168 -47.38 -18.10 7.59
C SER A 168 -47.36 -19.23 8.62
N TYR A 169 -47.00 -18.91 9.86
CA TYR A 169 -47.43 -19.73 10.98
C TYR A 169 -48.94 -19.54 11.07
N GLY A 170 -49.67 -20.55 10.59
CA GLY A 170 -51.09 -20.68 10.79
C GLY A 170 -51.37 -20.69 12.29
N ALA A 171 -52.25 -19.79 12.70
CA ALA A 171 -52.93 -19.87 13.97
C ALA A 171 -53.95 -21.00 13.88
N GLU A 172 -53.79 -22.00 14.74
CA GLU A 172 -54.87 -22.80 15.31
C GLU A 172 -54.66 -22.86 16.82
#